data_AF-A0A2N9LM14-F1
#
_entry.id   AF-A0A2N9LM14-F1
#
_cell.length_a   1.000
_cell.length_b   1.000
_cell.length_c   1.000
_cell.angle_alpha   90.00
_cell.angle_beta   90.00
_cell.angle_gamma   90.00
#
_symmetry.space_group_name_H-M   'P 1'
#
loop_
_entity.id
_entity.type
_entity.pdbx_description
1 polymer ?
#
loop_
_entity_poly.entity_id
_entity_poly.type
_entity_poly.pdbx_seq_one_letter_code
_entity_poly.pdbx_strand_id
1 'polypeptide(L)'
;MKSSLQSGKQAEEALSQAIDRLWVRFFPEIRERVAVLESAATAVSAKKLSAARREKAQAAAHKLAGVLGTFSLARGTVLARELEVIYSQETSPGSDSGERLAEIAAELRAIVENRPSTS
;
A
#
# COMPACT_ATOMS: atom_id res chain seq x y z
N MET A 1 31.97 -18.57 22.33
CA MET A 1 31.64 -18.10 20.96
C MET A 1 30.26 -18.57 20.46
N LYS A 2 29.73 -19.75 20.84
CA LYS A 2 28.38 -20.21 20.40
C LYS A 2 27.19 -19.46 21.03
N SER A 3 27.31 -18.99 22.27
CA SER A 3 26.22 -18.31 23.01
C SER A 3 25.80 -16.96 22.37
N SER A 4 26.76 -16.16 21.89
CA SER A 4 26.50 -14.85 21.29
C SER A 4 25.76 -14.91 19.94
N LEU A 5 25.98 -15.98 19.16
CA LEU A 5 25.29 -16.21 17.89
C LEU A 5 23.83 -16.64 18.09
N GLN A 6 23.55 -17.34 19.19
CA GLN A 6 22.20 -17.83 19.50
C GLN A 6 21.30 -16.72 20.04
N SER A 7 21.83 -15.76 20.82
CA SER A 7 21.09 -14.56 21.23
C SER A 7 20.75 -13.63 20.06
N GLY A 8 21.62 -13.50 19.06
CA GLY A 8 21.32 -12.71 17.86
C GLY A 8 20.13 -13.27 17.07
N LYS A 9 20.13 -14.58 16.83
CA LYS A 9 19.04 -15.26 16.12
C LYS A 9 17.69 -15.15 16.84
N GLN A 10 17.66 -15.27 18.17
CA GLN A 10 16.43 -15.12 18.96
C GLN A 10 15.86 -13.69 18.89
N ALA A 11 16.73 -12.67 18.87
CA ALA A 11 16.30 -11.29 18.73
C ALA A 11 15.70 -11.01 17.34
N GLU A 12 16.29 -11.57 16.29
CA GLU A 12 15.78 -11.50 14.92
C GLU A 12 14.40 -12.18 14.79
N GLU A 13 14.24 -13.39 15.35
CA GLU A 13 12.97 -14.11 15.37
C GLU A 13 11.88 -13.33 16.13
N ALA A 14 12.21 -12.76 17.31
CA ALA A 14 11.27 -11.96 18.09
C ALA A 14 10.84 -10.68 17.37
N LEU A 15 11.76 -10.03 16.66
CA LEU A 15 11.47 -8.87 15.82
C LEU A 15 10.55 -9.25 14.66
N SER A 16 10.85 -10.35 13.95
CA SER A 16 10.02 -10.84 12.83
C SER A 16 8.59 -11.12 13.27
N GLN A 17 8.40 -11.81 14.40
CA GLN A 17 7.07 -12.07 14.95
C GLN A 17 6.34 -10.79 15.39
N ALA A 18 7.07 -9.78 15.88
CA ALA A 18 6.47 -8.49 16.23
C ALA A 18 5.97 -7.74 14.98
N ILE A 19 6.75 -7.76 13.90
CA ILE A 19 6.35 -7.20 12.60
C ILE A 19 5.13 -7.94 12.06
N ASP A 20 5.08 -9.27 12.13
CA ASP A 20 3.92 -10.04 11.65
C ASP A 20 2.65 -9.77 12.46
N ARG A 21 2.75 -9.59 13.78
CA ARG A 21 1.61 -9.16 14.60
C ARG A 21 1.12 -7.76 14.22
N LEU A 22 2.03 -6.82 13.95
CA LEU A 22 1.66 -5.48 13.50
C LEU A 22 0.97 -5.53 12.14
N TRP A 23 1.44 -6.38 11.23
CA TRP A 23 0.79 -6.57 9.93
C TRP A 23 -0.66 -6.99 10.08
N VAL A 24 -0.93 -8.07 10.84
CA VAL A 24 -2.29 -8.57 11.07
C VAL A 24 -3.19 -7.48 11.66
N ARG A 25 -2.66 -6.68 12.60
CA ARG A 25 -3.39 -5.57 13.22
C ARG A 25 -3.76 -4.48 12.21
N PHE A 26 -2.85 -4.09 11.32
CA PHE A 26 -3.09 -3.02 10.34
C PHE A 26 -3.71 -3.50 9.03
N PHE A 27 -3.76 -4.81 8.80
CA PHE A 27 -4.24 -5.41 7.55
C PHE A 27 -5.62 -4.91 7.10
N PRO A 28 -6.64 -4.78 7.98
CA PRO A 28 -7.94 -4.21 7.58
C PRO A 28 -7.81 -2.79 7.03
N GLU A 29 -7.04 -1.94 7.71
CA GLU A 29 -6.81 -0.54 7.34
C GLU A 29 -6.04 -0.39 6.02
N ILE A 30 -5.10 -1.32 5.77
CA ILE A 30 -4.34 -1.40 4.52
C ILE A 30 -5.28 -1.78 3.38
N ARG A 31 -6.15 -2.79 3.56
CA ARG A 31 -7.12 -3.21 2.55
C ARG A 31 -8.13 -2.13 2.22
N GLU A 32 -8.57 -1.35 3.20
CA GLU A 32 -9.45 -0.21 2.98
C GLU A 32 -8.80 0.88 2.12
N ARG A 33 -7.51 1.18 2.35
CA ARG A 33 -6.77 2.14 1.51
C ARG A 33 -6.69 1.66 0.07
N VAL A 34 -6.37 0.38 -0.15
CA VAL A 34 -6.38 -0.20 -1.50
C VAL A 34 -7.77 -0.07 -2.14
N ALA A 35 -8.85 -0.33 -1.40
CA ALA A 35 -10.21 -0.18 -1.91
C ALA A 35 -10.56 1.27 -2.30
N VAL A 36 -10.06 2.26 -1.57
CA VAL A 36 -10.19 3.68 -1.93
C VAL A 36 -9.50 3.97 -3.27
N LEU A 37 -8.32 3.40 -3.50
CA LEU A 37 -7.56 3.59 -4.74
C LEU A 37 -8.24 2.91 -5.94
N GLU A 38 -8.75 1.69 -5.75
CA GLU A 38 -9.56 0.97 -6.75
C GLU A 38 -10.80 1.81 -7.14
N SER A 39 -11.54 2.32 -6.15
CA SER A 39 -12.72 3.16 -6.38
C SER A 39 -12.39 4.47 -7.10
N ALA A 40 -11.26 5.11 -6.77
CA ALA A 40 -10.81 6.32 -7.43
C ALA A 40 -10.46 6.06 -8.90
N ALA A 41 -9.77 4.96 -9.22
CA ALA A 41 -9.47 4.57 -10.59
C ALA A 41 -10.73 4.33 -11.44
N THR A 42 -11.75 3.65 -10.87
CA THR A 42 -13.06 3.52 -11.53
C THR A 42 -13.72 4.88 -11.77
N ALA A 43 -13.63 5.81 -10.80
CA ALA A 43 -14.19 7.15 -10.94
C ALA A 43 -13.47 7.98 -12.02
N VAL A 44 -12.15 7.82 -12.19
CA VAL A 44 -11.39 8.45 -13.28
C VAL A 44 -11.90 7.95 -14.63
N SER A 45 -12.00 6.62 -14.81
CA SER A 45 -12.49 5.99 -16.04
C SER A 45 -13.90 6.49 -16.40
N ALA A 46 -14.75 6.68 -15.38
CA ALA A 46 -16.11 7.17 -15.53
C ALA A 46 -16.24 8.69 -15.66
N LYS A 47 -15.14 9.46 -15.65
CA LYS A 47 -15.13 10.95 -15.62
C LYS A 47 -15.94 11.54 -14.45
N LYS A 48 -15.93 10.84 -13.31
CA LYS A 48 -16.71 11.15 -12.09
C LYS A 48 -15.84 11.31 -10.84
N LEU A 49 -14.51 11.50 -11.00
CA LEU A 49 -13.63 11.76 -9.87
C LEU A 49 -13.84 13.20 -9.38
N SER A 50 -14.43 13.36 -8.19
CA SER A 50 -14.57 14.65 -7.50
C SER A 50 -13.31 15.01 -6.72
N ALA A 51 -13.14 16.30 -6.39
CA ALA A 51 -12.02 16.78 -5.57
C ALA A 51 -11.91 16.03 -4.23
N ALA A 52 -13.02 15.85 -3.51
CA ALA A 52 -13.04 15.10 -2.26
C ALA A 52 -12.63 13.62 -2.42
N ARG A 53 -13.03 12.96 -3.53
CA ARG A 53 -12.60 11.59 -3.82
C ARG A 53 -11.11 11.54 -4.17
N ARG A 54 -10.61 12.53 -4.90
CA ARG A 54 -9.19 12.66 -5.23
C ARG A 54 -8.34 12.86 -3.99
N GLU A 55 -8.70 13.79 -3.11
CA GLU A 55 -7.99 14.03 -1.84
C GLU A 55 -7.97 12.78 -0.97
N LYS A 56 -9.11 12.06 -0.89
CA LYS A 56 -9.17 10.79 -0.18
C LYS A 56 -8.23 9.74 -0.79
N ALA A 57 -8.14 9.67 -2.11
CA ALA A 57 -7.24 8.77 -2.82
C ALA A 57 -5.77 9.13 -2.61
N GLN A 58 -5.42 10.42 -2.67
CA GLN A 58 -4.07 10.92 -2.38
C GLN A 58 -3.65 10.56 -0.94
N ALA A 59 -4.51 10.83 0.04
CA ALA A 59 -4.22 10.49 1.44
C ALA A 59 -4.12 8.99 1.68
N ALA A 60 -4.95 8.18 1.00
CA ALA A 60 -4.86 6.72 1.05
C ALA A 60 -3.53 6.22 0.47
N ALA A 61 -3.12 6.74 -0.69
CA ALA A 61 -1.86 6.42 -1.35
C ALA A 61 -0.64 6.78 -0.49
N HIS A 62 -0.60 8.00 0.06
CA HIS A 62 0.46 8.46 0.97
C HIS A 62 0.64 7.52 2.17
N LYS A 63 -0.45 7.24 2.88
CA LYS A 63 -0.42 6.37 4.07
C LYS A 63 -0.07 4.92 3.69
N LEU A 64 -0.53 4.45 2.54
CA LEU A 64 -0.20 3.13 2.02
C LEU A 64 1.29 3.02 1.69
N ALA A 65 1.89 4.03 1.05
CA ALA A 65 3.33 4.06 0.79
C ALA A 65 4.15 4.00 2.09
N GLY A 66 3.74 4.76 3.12
CA GLY A 66 4.38 4.74 4.43
C GLY A 66 4.37 3.35 5.07
N VAL A 67 3.18 2.74 5.19
CA VAL A 67 3.04 1.44 5.86
C VAL A 67 3.72 0.31 5.09
N LEU A 68 3.61 0.27 3.75
CA LEU A 68 4.29 -0.73 2.94
C LEU A 68 5.83 -0.60 3.04
N GLY A 69 6.34 0.62 3.21
CA GLY A 69 7.75 0.86 3.51
C GLY A 69 8.19 0.25 4.84
N THR A 70 7.40 0.40 5.90
CA THR A 70 7.66 -0.23 7.21
C THR A 70 7.71 -1.76 7.13
N PHE A 71 6.91 -2.35 6.27
CA PHE A 71 6.86 -3.80 6.05
C PHE A 71 7.80 -4.32 4.95
N SER A 72 8.74 -3.48 4.49
CA SER A 72 9.73 -3.81 3.44
C SER A 72 9.14 -4.26 2.10
N LEU A 73 7.91 -3.81 1.78
CA LEU A 73 7.22 -4.11 0.52
C LEU A 73 7.58 -3.05 -0.55
N ALA A 74 8.84 -3.06 -0.99
CA ALA A 74 9.40 -2.01 -1.86
C ALA A 74 8.58 -1.73 -3.13
N ARG A 75 8.15 -2.77 -3.84
CA ARG A 75 7.31 -2.62 -5.05
C ARG A 75 5.99 -1.93 -4.73
N GLY A 76 5.33 -2.34 -3.66
CA GLY A 76 4.09 -1.72 -3.20
C GLY A 76 4.27 -0.25 -2.81
N THR A 77 5.40 0.09 -2.17
CA THR A 77 5.75 1.49 -1.85
C THR A 77 5.91 2.34 -3.10
N VAL A 78 6.56 1.83 -4.15
CA VAL A 78 6.74 2.55 -5.42
C VAL A 78 5.38 2.82 -6.09
N LEU A 79 4.54 1.79 -6.21
CA LEU A 79 3.22 1.90 -6.81
C LEU A 79 2.30 2.86 -6.04
N ALA A 80 2.32 2.79 -4.71
CA ALA A 80 1.53 3.70 -3.88
C ALA A 80 1.99 5.17 -4.03
N ARG A 81 3.30 5.43 -4.15
CA ARG A 81 3.82 6.78 -4.42
C ARG A 81 3.45 7.28 -5.81
N GLU A 82 3.43 6.41 -6.82
CA GLU A 82 2.97 6.78 -8.16
C GLU A 82 1.51 7.27 -8.12
N LEU A 83 0.63 6.54 -7.46
CA LEU A 83 -0.76 6.97 -7.27
C LEU A 83 -0.86 8.26 -6.43
N GLU A 84 -0.05 8.42 -5.39
CA GLU A 84 -0.01 9.63 -4.58
C GLU A 84 0.29 10.86 -5.43
N VAL A 85 1.34 10.79 -6.27
CA VAL A 85 1.74 11.88 -7.18
C VAL A 85 0.65 12.19 -8.20
N ILE A 86 -0.01 11.17 -8.74
CA ILE A 86 -1.10 11.36 -9.71
C ILE A 86 -2.30 12.06 -9.06
N TYR A 87 -2.69 11.64 -7.85
CA TYR A 87 -3.81 12.24 -7.15
C TYR A 87 -3.49 13.57 -6.44
N SER A 88 -2.21 13.94 -6.28
CA SER A 88 -1.82 15.24 -5.71
C SER A 88 -1.94 16.40 -6.69
N GLN A 89 -2.08 16.13 -8.00
CA GLN A 89 -2.18 17.19 -9.00
C GLN A 89 -3.48 17.98 -8.87
N GLU A 90 -3.43 19.27 -9.18
CA GLU A 90 -4.60 20.17 -9.14
C GLU A 90 -5.67 19.81 -10.16
N THR A 91 -5.27 19.22 -11.29
CA THR A 91 -6.17 18.72 -12.32
C THR A 91 -6.52 17.26 -12.07
N SER A 92 -7.74 16.87 -12.45
CA SER A 92 -8.15 15.46 -12.39
C SER A 92 -7.38 14.67 -13.46
N PRO A 93 -6.92 13.43 -13.18
CA PRO A 93 -6.31 12.59 -14.20
C PRO A 93 -7.26 12.40 -15.39
N GLY A 94 -6.69 12.35 -16.61
CA GLY A 94 -7.46 12.06 -17.82
C GLY A 94 -8.15 10.69 -17.73
N SER A 95 -9.33 10.55 -18.36
CA SER A 95 -10.07 9.28 -18.39
C SER A 95 -9.25 8.12 -18.92
N ASP A 96 -8.34 8.42 -19.84
CA ASP A 96 -7.50 7.44 -20.55
C ASP A 96 -6.46 6.82 -19.61
N SER A 97 -6.20 7.47 -18.47
CA SER A 97 -5.33 6.93 -17.41
C SER A 97 -6.08 6.00 -16.45
N GLY A 98 -7.41 5.94 -16.50
CA GLY A 98 -8.22 5.21 -15.53
C GLY A 98 -7.94 3.71 -15.47
N GLU A 99 -7.70 3.08 -16.63
CA GLU A 99 -7.33 1.67 -16.73
C GLU A 99 -5.97 1.40 -16.06
N ARG A 100 -4.94 2.19 -16.39
CA ARG A 100 -3.62 2.09 -15.75
C ARG A 100 -3.69 2.27 -14.23
N LEU A 101 -4.50 3.21 -13.74
CA LEU A 101 -4.69 3.40 -12.29
C LEU A 101 -5.34 2.18 -11.64
N ALA A 102 -6.26 1.52 -12.34
CA ALA A 102 -6.90 0.30 -11.86
C ALA A 102 -5.91 -0.89 -11.84
N GLU A 103 -5.05 -1.00 -12.85
CA GLU A 103 -3.96 -1.99 -12.87
C GLU A 103 -3.00 -1.83 -11.69
N ILE A 104 -2.55 -0.60 -11.42
CA ILE A 104 -1.68 -0.30 -10.28
C ILE A 104 -2.38 -0.65 -8.96
N ALA A 105 -3.66 -0.29 -8.81
CA ALA A 105 -4.44 -0.60 -7.61
C ALA A 105 -4.64 -2.12 -7.42
N ALA A 106 -4.85 -2.87 -8.51
CA ALA A 106 -4.95 -4.32 -8.49
C ALA A 106 -3.60 -4.99 -8.15
N GLU A 107 -2.48 -4.45 -8.63
CA GLU A 107 -1.15 -4.93 -8.23
C GLU A 107 -0.88 -4.67 -6.74
N LEU A 108 -1.26 -3.48 -6.23
CA LEU A 108 -1.21 -3.17 -4.79
C LEU A 108 -2.06 -4.15 -3.96
N ARG A 109 -3.27 -4.48 -4.43
CA ARG A 109 -4.11 -5.52 -3.82
C ARG A 109 -3.36 -6.85 -3.75
N ALA A 110 -2.82 -7.32 -4.87
CA ALA A 110 -2.10 -8.59 -4.92
C ALA A 110 -0.88 -8.60 -3.98
N ILE A 111 -0.11 -7.51 -3.89
CA ILE A 111 1.04 -7.41 -2.97
C ILE A 111 0.59 -7.47 -1.51
N VAL A 112 -0.49 -6.77 -1.15
CA VAL A 112 -1.02 -6.76 0.21
C VAL A 112 -1.58 -8.13 0.59
N GLU A 113 -2.37 -8.76 -0.26
CA GLU A 113 -3.01 -10.05 0.06
C GLU A 113 -2.00 -11.21 0.08
N ASN A 114 -0.89 -11.11 -0.67
CA ASN A 114 0.12 -12.17 -0.77
C ASN A 114 1.39 -11.89 0.05
N ARG A 115 1.38 -10.94 1.01
CA ARG A 115 2.56 -10.72 1.87
C ARG A 115 2.93 -12.04 2.55
N PRO A 116 4.16 -12.57 2.34
CA PRO A 116 4.57 -13.80 3.00
C PRO A 116 4.55 -13.58 4.51
N SER A 117 3.76 -14.41 5.20
CA SER A 117 3.84 -14.51 6.65
C SER A 117 5.01 -15.43 6.96
N THR A 118 6.05 -14.90 7.58
CA THR A 118 7.14 -15.72 8.11
C THR A 118 6.63 -16.47 9.34
N SER A 119 5.98 -17.62 9.11
CA SER A 119 5.76 -18.64 10.15
C SER A 119 6.93 -19.63 10.18
#